data_AF-A0AAW9RKF1-F1
#
_entry.id   AF-A0AAW9RKF1-F1
#
_cell.length_a   1.000
_cell.length_b   1.000
_cell.length_c   1.000
_cell.angle_alpha   90.00
_cell.angle_beta   90.00
_cell.angle_gamma   90.00
#
_symmetry.space_group_name_H-M   'P 1'
#
loop_
_entity.id
_entity.type
_entity.pdbx_description
1 polymer ?
#
loop_
_entity_poly.entity_id
_entity_poly.type
_entity_poly.pdbx_seq_one_letter_code
_entity_poly.pdbx_strand_id
1 'polypeptide(L)'
;MKKLAIVLSCLVGMSMVAPGYALAAKNGGQAVINANGNVVRGDNVKRAKLVAQGVYYVFFNNNIRKCAAVATAGSHNKNALGPASITFWTRPRNNSTIEVFVYENENNSAVNTEFSLIVQC
;
A
#
# COMPACT_ATOMS: atom_id res chain seq x y z
N MET A 1 69.18 -22.32 -8.59
CA MET A 1 68.41 -21.20 -9.18
C MET A 1 66.92 -21.49 -8.97
N LYS A 2 66.26 -20.56 -8.26
CA LYS A 2 64.83 -20.21 -8.16
C LYS A 2 63.75 -21.31 -8.27
N LYS A 3 63.09 -21.50 -7.12
CA LYS A 3 61.80 -22.14 -6.84
C LYS A 3 60.69 -21.57 -7.74
N LEU A 4 59.73 -22.39 -8.18
CA LEU A 4 58.38 -21.93 -8.52
C LEU A 4 57.36 -23.05 -8.21
N ALA A 5 56.77 -22.99 -7.02
CA ALA A 5 55.60 -23.77 -6.65
C ALA A 5 54.35 -22.98 -7.06
N ILE A 6 53.58 -23.53 -8.00
CA ILE A 6 52.29 -22.97 -8.39
C ILE A 6 51.26 -23.47 -7.37
N VAL A 7 50.90 -22.59 -6.44
CA VAL A 7 49.80 -22.81 -5.50
C VAL A 7 48.50 -22.70 -6.30
N LEU A 8 47.91 -23.84 -6.62
CA LEU A 8 46.57 -23.94 -7.18
C LEU A 8 45.57 -23.63 -6.06
N SER A 9 45.23 -22.36 -5.89
CA SER A 9 44.19 -21.92 -4.97
C SER A 9 42.83 -22.38 -5.49
N CYS A 10 42.33 -23.48 -4.91
CA CYS A 10 40.95 -23.90 -5.05
C CYS A 10 40.08 -22.82 -4.38
N LEU A 11 39.56 -21.89 -5.20
CA LEU A 11 38.50 -20.97 -4.81
C LEU A 11 37.32 -21.84 -4.36
N VAL A 12 37.18 -21.99 -3.05
CA VAL A 12 35.93 -22.45 -2.45
C VAL A 12 34.89 -21.42 -2.86
N GLY A 13 34.15 -21.74 -3.91
CA GLY A 13 32.95 -21.03 -4.29
C GLY A 13 31.95 -21.15 -3.16
N MET A 14 32.06 -20.24 -2.19
CA MET A 14 30.98 -19.93 -1.26
C MET A 14 29.87 -19.31 -2.11
N SER A 15 29.05 -20.18 -2.71
CA SER A 15 27.72 -19.81 -3.16
C SER A 15 27.02 -19.23 -1.94
N MET A 16 26.79 -17.91 -1.95
CA MET A 16 25.85 -17.27 -1.05
C MET A 16 24.49 -17.90 -1.31
N VAL A 17 24.16 -18.92 -0.52
CA VAL A 17 22.77 -19.34 -0.36
C VAL A 17 22.12 -18.17 0.35
N ALA A 18 21.54 -17.24 -0.41
CA ALA A 18 20.61 -16.29 0.16
C ALA A 18 19.60 -17.13 0.95
N PRO A 19 19.40 -16.89 2.26
CA PRO A 19 18.31 -17.52 2.96
C PRO A 19 17.07 -17.21 2.14
N GLY A 20 16.39 -18.24 1.65
CA GLY A 20 15.08 -18.06 1.03
C GLY A 20 14.18 -17.53 2.13
N TYR A 21 14.13 -16.22 2.31
CA TYR A 21 13.09 -15.59 3.11
C TYR A 21 11.83 -15.85 2.31
N ALA A 22 11.10 -16.89 2.70
CA ALA A 22 9.71 -17.02 2.31
C ALA A 22 9.05 -15.73 2.83
N LEU A 23 8.81 -14.78 1.93
CA LEU A 23 8.01 -13.62 2.23
C LEU A 23 6.65 -14.18 2.63
N ALA A 24 6.33 -14.13 3.93
CA ALA A 24 5.01 -14.46 4.40
C ALA A 24 4.02 -13.71 3.51
N ALA A 25 3.04 -14.44 2.95
CA ALA A 25 2.05 -13.84 2.07
C ALA A 25 1.48 -12.59 2.76
N LYS A 26 1.79 -11.41 2.20
CA LYS A 26 1.39 -10.15 2.80
C LYS A 26 -0.12 -10.04 2.69
N ASN A 27 -0.82 -10.22 3.82
CA ASN A 27 -2.26 -10.03 3.87
C ASN A 27 -2.63 -8.54 3.71
N GLY A 28 -1.67 -7.63 3.91
CA GLY A 28 -1.80 -6.20 3.71
C GLY A 28 -1.65 -5.78 2.24
N GLY A 29 -1.74 -4.50 1.96
CA GLY A 29 -1.70 -3.96 0.60
C GLY A 29 -1.52 -2.45 0.60
N GLN A 30 -1.50 -1.86 -0.58
CA GLN A 30 -1.47 -0.41 -0.73
C GLN A 30 -2.26 0.00 -1.96
N ALA A 31 -2.85 1.19 -1.91
CA ALA A 31 -3.56 1.77 -3.03
C ALA A 31 -3.41 3.29 -2.99
N VAL A 32 -3.28 3.90 -4.16
CA VAL A 32 -3.53 5.31 -4.40
C VAL A 32 -4.82 5.40 -5.18
N ILE A 33 -5.79 6.14 -4.65
CA ILE A 33 -7.15 6.26 -5.18
C ILE A 33 -7.34 7.69 -5.64
N ASN A 34 -7.70 7.90 -6.90
CA ASN A 34 -8.00 9.25 -7.41
C ASN A 34 -9.39 9.75 -6.98
N ALA A 35 -9.67 11.03 -7.21
CA ALA A 35 -10.93 11.68 -6.85
C ALA A 35 -12.19 11.02 -7.46
N ASN A 36 -12.05 10.27 -8.55
CA ASN A 36 -13.15 9.55 -9.20
C ASN A 36 -13.37 8.15 -8.58
N GLY A 37 -12.56 7.77 -7.59
CA GLY A 37 -12.64 6.48 -6.91
C GLY A 37 -11.99 5.33 -7.66
N ASN A 38 -11.04 5.60 -8.57
CA ASN A 38 -10.28 4.58 -9.27
C ASN A 38 -8.91 4.38 -8.63
N VAL A 39 -8.41 3.15 -8.63
CA VAL A 39 -7.04 2.83 -8.23
C VAL A 39 -6.11 3.29 -9.35
N VAL A 40 -5.22 4.25 -9.07
CA VAL A 40 -4.21 4.71 -10.03
C VAL A 40 -2.90 3.96 -9.88
N ARG A 41 -2.62 3.44 -8.68
CA ARG A 41 -1.46 2.63 -8.35
C ARG A 41 -1.78 1.79 -7.13
N GLY A 42 -1.26 0.57 -7.05
CA GLY A 42 -1.45 -0.25 -5.86
C GLY A 42 -0.81 -1.62 -5.94
N ASP A 43 -0.84 -2.31 -4.81
CA ASP A 43 -0.42 -3.69 -4.62
C ASP A 43 -1.41 -4.38 -3.66
N ASN A 44 -1.74 -5.64 -3.97
CA ASN A 44 -2.77 -6.43 -3.29
C ASN A 44 -4.17 -5.76 -3.16
N VAL A 45 -4.48 -4.82 -4.06
CA VAL A 45 -5.77 -4.14 -4.16
C VAL A 45 -6.56 -4.68 -5.37
N LYS A 46 -7.84 -4.95 -5.18
CA LYS A 46 -8.74 -5.45 -6.23
C LYS A 46 -9.35 -4.31 -7.05
N ARG A 47 -9.92 -3.31 -6.37
CA ARG A 47 -10.54 -2.12 -6.96
C ARG A 47 -10.83 -1.07 -5.90
N ALA A 48 -11.20 0.13 -6.32
CA ALA A 48 -11.83 1.14 -5.49
C ALA A 48 -13.14 1.59 -6.15
N LYS A 49 -14.02 2.25 -5.38
CA LYS A 49 -15.25 2.87 -5.87
C LYS A 49 -15.58 4.10 -5.04
N LEU A 50 -15.89 5.21 -5.69
CA LEU A 50 -16.58 6.35 -5.06
C LEU A 50 -18.07 5.98 -4.92
N VAL A 51 -18.61 6.02 -3.69
CA VAL A 51 -20.00 5.63 -3.41
C VAL A 51 -20.91 6.80 -3.04
N ALA A 52 -20.32 7.87 -2.51
CA ALA A 52 -20.93 9.17 -2.29
C ALA A 52 -19.81 10.21 -2.29
N GLN A 53 -20.14 11.51 -2.32
CA GLN A 53 -19.14 12.57 -2.23
C GLN A 53 -18.28 12.37 -0.97
N GLY A 54 -16.95 12.31 -1.13
CA GLY A 54 -15.98 12.07 -0.08
C GLY A 54 -15.98 10.66 0.51
N VAL A 55 -16.78 9.72 -0.02
CA VAL A 55 -16.89 8.35 0.52
C VAL A 55 -16.46 7.31 -0.50
N TYR A 56 -15.47 6.50 -0.12
CA TYR A 56 -14.83 5.51 -0.99
C TYR A 56 -14.81 4.13 -0.37
N TYR A 57 -15.07 3.10 -1.19
CA TYR A 57 -14.82 1.70 -0.82
C TYR A 57 -13.56 1.22 -1.52
N VAL A 58 -12.59 0.74 -0.74
CA VAL A 58 -11.36 0.14 -1.24
C VAL A 58 -11.38 -1.34 -0.94
N PHE A 59 -11.30 -2.16 -1.99
CA PHE A 59 -11.39 -3.61 -1.93
C PHE A 59 -10.01 -4.22 -2.09
N PHE A 60 -9.56 -5.03 -1.14
CA PHE A 60 -8.30 -5.78 -1.19
C PHE A 60 -8.54 -7.21 -1.66
N ASN A 61 -7.51 -7.89 -2.18
CA ASN A 61 -7.65 -9.30 -2.58
C ASN A 61 -7.67 -10.24 -1.37
N ASN A 62 -7.00 -9.85 -0.28
CA ASN A 62 -6.87 -10.65 0.94
C ASN A 62 -7.80 -10.19 2.07
N ASN A 63 -7.93 -11.03 3.09
CA ASN A 63 -8.59 -10.67 4.35
C ASN A 63 -7.67 -9.76 5.17
N ILE A 64 -8.14 -8.53 5.44
CA ILE A 64 -7.42 -7.48 6.16
C ILE A 64 -7.96 -7.22 7.57
N ARG A 65 -8.86 -8.07 8.09
CA ARG A 65 -9.58 -7.81 9.36
C ARG A 65 -8.66 -7.62 10.58
N LYS A 66 -7.46 -8.19 10.55
CA LYS A 66 -6.47 -8.12 11.65
C LYS A 66 -5.33 -7.13 11.35
N CYS A 67 -5.50 -6.28 10.36
CA CYS A 67 -4.44 -5.42 9.85
C CYS A 67 -4.64 -3.98 10.33
N ALA A 68 -3.54 -3.26 10.50
CA ALA A 68 -3.54 -1.82 10.69
C ALA A 68 -3.65 -1.13 9.32
N ALA A 69 -4.25 0.05 9.28
CA ALA A 69 -4.31 0.85 8.07
C ALA A 69 -3.94 2.30 8.36
N VAL A 70 -3.38 2.98 7.36
CA VAL A 70 -3.09 4.40 7.37
C VAL A 70 -3.56 4.98 6.05
N ALA A 71 -4.32 6.07 6.11
CA ALA A 71 -4.76 6.80 4.94
C ALA A 71 -4.24 8.24 5.01
N THR A 72 -3.85 8.79 3.87
CA THR A 72 -3.31 10.15 3.78
C THR A 72 -3.87 10.85 2.56
N ALA A 73 -4.50 12.00 2.77
CA ALA A 73 -4.97 12.85 1.69
C ALA A 73 -3.76 13.41 0.93
N GLY A 74 -3.84 13.42 -0.39
CA GLY A 74 -2.75 13.91 -1.22
C GLY A 74 -3.06 13.73 -2.69
N SER A 75 -2.43 14.54 -3.53
CA SER A 75 -2.62 14.48 -4.98
C SER A 75 -1.31 14.08 -5.64
N HIS A 76 -1.36 13.23 -6.66
CA HIS A 76 -0.22 13.03 -7.55
C HIS A 76 0.02 14.25 -8.45
N ASN A 77 -0.93 15.21 -8.47
CA ASN A 77 -0.87 16.44 -9.24
C ASN A 77 -0.53 17.64 -8.33
N LYS A 78 0.07 18.69 -8.90
CA LYS A 78 0.42 19.93 -8.18
C LYS A 78 -0.80 20.72 -7.65
N ASN A 79 -2.01 20.32 -8.03
CA ASN A 79 -3.26 20.91 -7.57
C ASN A 79 -3.83 20.10 -6.40
N ALA A 80 -3.06 19.99 -5.31
CA ALA A 80 -3.59 19.42 -4.09
C ALA A 80 -4.72 20.34 -3.60
N LEU A 81 -5.90 19.76 -3.36
CA LEU A 81 -6.93 20.41 -2.57
C LEU A 81 -6.35 20.79 -1.19
N GLY A 82 -6.94 21.79 -0.54
CA GLY A 82 -6.52 22.25 0.78
C GLY A 82 -6.39 21.12 1.81
N PRO A 83 -5.86 21.39 3.01
CA PRO A 83 -5.65 20.36 4.01
C PRO A 83 -6.95 19.59 4.27
N ALA A 84 -6.88 18.25 4.20
CA ALA A 84 -8.02 17.37 4.35
C ALA A 84 -7.77 16.34 5.45
N SER A 85 -8.84 15.95 6.12
CA SER A 85 -8.85 14.89 7.12
C SER A 85 -9.45 13.62 6.53
N ILE A 86 -8.91 12.48 6.94
CA ILE A 86 -9.39 11.17 6.53
C ILE A 86 -9.76 10.37 7.78
N THR A 87 -10.94 9.77 7.73
CA THR A 87 -11.36 8.73 8.67
C THR A 87 -11.73 7.48 7.90
N PHE A 88 -11.56 6.30 8.51
CA PHE A 88 -11.87 5.05 7.84
C PHE A 88 -12.20 3.95 8.85
N TRP A 89 -12.88 2.93 8.37
CA TRP A 89 -13.08 1.68 9.11
C TRP A 89 -13.15 0.48 8.18
N THR A 90 -12.89 -0.70 8.75
CA THR A 90 -13.18 -1.96 8.05
C THR A 90 -14.68 -2.22 8.12
N ARG A 91 -15.30 -2.56 6.99
CA ARG A 91 -16.74 -2.78 6.95
C ARG A 91 -17.16 -4.00 7.81
N PRO A 92 -18.22 -3.88 8.62
CA PRO A 92 -18.81 -5.04 9.28
C PRO A 92 -19.25 -6.05 8.21
N ARG A 93 -18.86 -7.32 8.36
CA ARG A 93 -19.16 -8.44 7.43
C ARG A 93 -18.39 -8.46 6.10
N ASN A 94 -17.51 -7.50 5.84
CA ASN A 94 -16.60 -7.57 4.70
C ASN A 94 -15.16 -7.38 5.16
N ASN A 95 -14.47 -8.51 5.30
CA ASN A 95 -13.11 -8.57 5.84
C ASN A 95 -12.03 -8.10 4.86
N SER A 96 -12.41 -7.70 3.65
CA SER A 96 -11.50 -7.29 2.57
C SER A 96 -11.82 -5.89 2.06
N THR A 97 -12.56 -5.07 2.82
CA THR A 97 -12.98 -3.74 2.38
C THR A 97 -12.84 -2.70 3.48
N ILE A 98 -12.16 -1.61 3.12
CA ILE A 98 -12.08 -0.38 3.92
C ILE A 98 -13.04 0.64 3.33
N GLU A 99 -13.84 1.24 4.19
CA GLU A 99 -14.66 2.40 3.89
C GLU A 99 -13.93 3.65 4.37
N VAL A 100 -13.72 4.60 3.48
CA VAL A 100 -12.91 5.81 3.70
C VAL A 100 -13.80 7.03 3.52
N PHE A 101 -13.67 7.99 4.43
CA PHE A 101 -14.34 9.29 4.42
C PHE A 101 -13.29 10.37 4.38
N VAL A 102 -13.46 11.33 3.48
CA VAL A 102 -12.55 12.45 3.30
C VAL A 102 -13.31 13.75 3.45
N TYR A 103 -12.82 14.61 4.35
CA TYR A 103 -13.38 15.92 4.64
C TYR A 103 -12.33 17.01 4.45
N GLU A 104 -12.72 18.15 3.90
CA GLU A 104 -11.89 19.36 3.89
C GLU A 104 -11.86 19.98 5.29
N ASN A 105 -10.71 20.47 5.73
CA ASN A 105 -10.56 20.94 7.11
C ASN A 105 -11.22 22.29 7.40
N GLU A 106 -11.42 23.15 6.38
CA GLU A 106 -11.91 24.52 6.60
C GLU A 106 -13.42 24.56 6.91
N ASN A 107 -14.21 23.80 6.17
CA ASN A 107 -15.66 23.77 6.26
C ASN A 107 -16.22 22.41 6.71
N ASN A 108 -15.34 21.43 6.97
CA ASN A 108 -15.70 20.05 7.28
C ASN A 108 -16.63 19.40 6.23
N SER A 109 -16.52 19.84 4.97
CA SER A 109 -17.33 19.33 3.88
C SER A 109 -16.73 18.05 3.30
N ALA A 110 -17.58 17.11 2.92
CA ALA A 110 -17.11 15.90 2.24
C ALA A 110 -16.56 16.26 0.86
N VAL A 111 -15.36 15.78 0.52
CA VAL A 111 -14.67 16.19 -0.71
C VAL A 111 -14.12 15.00 -1.48
N ASN A 112 -14.33 15.03 -2.81
CA ASN A 112 -13.70 14.07 -3.71
C ASN A 112 -12.27 14.51 -3.99
N THR A 113 -11.32 13.89 -3.29
CA THR A 113 -9.89 14.10 -3.54
C THR A 113 -9.15 12.77 -3.64
N GLU A 114 -7.94 12.83 -4.18
CA GLU A 114 -7.02 11.70 -4.17
C GLU A 114 -6.48 11.44 -2.75
N PHE A 115 -6.20 10.18 -2.47
CA PHE A 115 -5.54 9.76 -1.24
C PHE A 115 -4.73 8.48 -1.45
N SER A 116 -3.75 8.27 -0.57
CA SER A 116 -3.07 7.00 -0.41
C SER A 116 -3.64 6.23 0.78
N LEU A 117 -3.66 4.91 0.66
CA LEU A 117 -4.10 3.97 1.69
C LEU A 117 -3.10 2.83 1.75
N ILE A 118 -2.55 2.59 2.93
CA ILE A 118 -1.64 1.48 3.21
C ILE A 118 -2.30 0.61 4.27
N VAL A 119 -2.28 -0.70 4.04
CA VAL A 119 -2.74 -1.72 4.99
C VAL A 119 -1.57 -2.65 5.31
N GLN A 120 -1.27 -2.81 6.59
CA GLN A 120 -0.17 -3.63 7.08
C GLN A 120 -0.68 -4.70 8.05
N CYS A 121 -0.30 -5.92 7.72
CA CYS A 121 -0.29 -7.12 8.54
C CYS A 121 1.11 -7.72 8.36
#